data_AF-A0A8T5ZJ59-F1
#
_entry.id   AF-A0A8T5ZJ59-F1
#
_cell.length_a   1.000
_cell.length_b   1.000
_cell.length_c   1.000
_cell.angle_alpha   90.00
_cell.angle_beta   90.00
_cell.angle_gamma   90.00
#
_symmetry.space_group_name_H-M   'P 1'
#
loop_
_entity.id
_entity.type
_entity.pdbx_description
1 polymer ?
#
loop_
_entity_poly.entity_id
_entity_poly.type
_entity_poly.pdbx_seq_one_letter_code
_entity_poly.pdbx_strand_id
1 'polypeptide(L)' 'ANPATPDMAHLLGKEGDYGKDLKLDNKWAYNIIKQVGNYSEIFERNVGSESPLKIKRGQNNLWNNGGIQYAPPVR' A
#
# COMPACT_ATOMS: atom_id res chain seq x y z
N ALA A 1 -9.14 -8.10 8.71
CA ALA A 1 -9.35 -8.33 7.28
C ALA A 1 -9.40 -9.83 7.01
N ASN A 2 -10.22 -10.25 6.05
CA ASN A 2 -10.27 -11.62 5.53
C ASN A 2 -9.61 -11.62 4.14
N PRO A 3 -8.34 -12.00 4.01
CA PRO A 3 -7.59 -11.89 2.74
C PRO A 3 -8.10 -12.89 1.70
N ALA A 4 -8.23 -12.46 0.45
CA ALA A 4 -8.70 -13.31 -0.65
C ALA A 4 -7.58 -14.14 -1.31
N THR A 5 -6.32 -13.81 -1.04
CA THR A 5 -5.15 -14.49 -1.62
C THR A 5 -4.05 -14.68 -0.57
N PRO A 6 -3.13 -15.64 -0.77
CA PRO A 6 -1.96 -15.82 0.10
C PRO A 6 -1.09 -14.57 0.19
N ASP A 7 -0.84 -13.88 -0.92
CA ASP A 7 -0.06 -12.63 -0.94
C ASP A 7 -0.69 -11.55 -0.04
N MET A 8 -2.03 -11.44 -0.04
CA MET A 8 -2.73 -10.53 0.88
C MET A 8 -2.63 -11.00 2.33
N ALA A 9 -2.64 -12.32 2.57
CA ALA A 9 -2.49 -12.87 3.92
C ALA A 9 -1.09 -12.59 4.49
N HIS A 10 -0.04 -12.75 3.68
CA HIS A 10 1.34 -12.42 4.04
C HIS A 10 1.50 -10.93 4.34
N LEU A 11 1.07 -10.07 3.42
CA LEU A 11 1.17 -8.62 3.61
C LEU A 11 0.44 -8.16 4.87
N LEU A 12 -0.76 -8.67 5.14
CA LEU A 12 -1.58 -8.25 6.28
C LEU A 12 -1.19 -8.93 7.60
N GLY A 13 -0.11 -9.71 7.63
CA GLY A 13 0.39 -10.38 8.83
C GLY A 13 -0.52 -11.49 9.35
N LYS A 14 -1.30 -12.11 8.45
CA LYS A 14 -2.15 -13.28 8.74
C LYS A 14 -1.40 -14.60 8.58
N GLU A 15 -0.38 -14.63 7.72
CA GLU A 15 0.49 -15.77 7.47
C GLU A 15 1.94 -15.31 7.35
N GLY A 16 2.90 -16.12 7.83
CA GLY A 16 4.31 -15.76 7.87
C GLY A 16 4.69 -14.80 9.00
N ASP A 17 5.97 -14.42 9.07
CA ASP A 17 6.53 -13.58 10.13
C ASP A 17 7.47 -12.46 9.66
N TYR A 18 7.20 -11.94 8.45
CA TYR A 18 7.95 -10.84 7.82
C TYR A 18 8.09 -9.58 8.70
N GLY A 19 7.16 -9.33 9.63
CA GLY A 19 7.28 -8.22 10.58
C GLY A 19 8.54 -8.32 11.45
N LYS A 20 8.98 -9.53 11.80
CA LYS A 20 10.18 -9.75 12.63
C LYS A 20 11.46 -9.28 11.92
N ASP A 21 11.57 -9.52 10.61
CA ASP A 21 12.73 -9.09 9.82
C ASP A 21 12.81 -7.56 9.75
N LEU A 22 11.65 -6.90 9.74
CA LEU A 22 11.53 -5.45 9.85
C LEU A 22 11.65 -4.92 11.29
N LYS A 23 11.76 -5.80 12.29
CA LYS A 23 11.71 -5.48 13.73
C LYS A 23 10.43 -4.74 14.14
N LEU A 24 9.32 -5.13 13.54
CA LEU A 24 7.98 -4.59 13.79
C LEU A 24 6.99 -5.71 14.15
N ASP A 25 5.79 -5.33 14.59
CA ASP A 25 4.67 -6.26 14.71
C ASP A 25 4.26 -6.80 13.33
N ASN A 26 3.87 -8.08 13.23
CA ASN A 26 3.44 -8.68 11.96
C ASN A 26 2.29 -7.94 11.29
N LYS A 27 1.45 -7.22 12.05
CA LYS A 27 0.34 -6.41 11.51
C LYS A 27 0.79 -5.02 11.05
N TRP A 28 2.08 -4.77 10.86
CA TRP A 28 2.61 -3.45 10.47
C TRP A 28 1.87 -2.88 9.25
N ALA A 29 1.71 -3.64 8.17
CA ALA A 29 1.06 -3.14 6.95
C ALA A 29 -0.44 -2.94 7.17
N TYR A 30 -1.11 -3.84 7.91
CA TYR A 30 -2.51 -3.66 8.29
C TYR A 30 -2.72 -2.37 9.08
N ASN A 31 -1.83 -2.07 10.03
CA ASN A 31 -1.91 -0.86 10.84
C ASN A 31 -1.70 0.40 9.99
N ILE A 32 -0.72 0.39 9.06
CA ILE A 32 -0.49 1.50 8.13
C ILE A 32 -1.73 1.75 7.26
N ILE A 33 -2.24 0.72 6.59
CA ILE A 33 -3.41 0.85 5.71
C ILE A 33 -4.62 1.32 6.52
N LYS A 34 -4.81 0.82 7.74
CA LYS A 34 -5.89 1.26 8.61
C LYS A 34 -5.76 2.73 9.03
N GLN A 35 -4.55 3.22 9.24
CA GLN A 35 -4.31 4.57 9.76
C GLN A 35 -4.35 5.62 8.65
N VAL A 36 -3.75 5.34 7.50
CA VAL A 36 -3.55 6.33 6.43
C VAL A 36 -4.10 5.90 5.07
N GLY A 37 -4.61 4.69 4.92
CA GLY A 37 -5.01 4.14 3.63
C GLY A 37 -3.82 3.67 2.79
N ASN A 38 -4.13 3.14 1.61
CA ASN A 38 -3.15 2.77 0.61
C ASN A 38 -2.68 3.99 -0.20
N TYR A 39 -1.69 3.78 -1.07
CA TYR A 39 -1.07 4.85 -1.86
C TYR A 39 -2.07 5.66 -2.70
N SER A 40 -3.07 5.04 -3.34
CA SER A 40 -4.04 5.79 -4.14
C SER A 40 -4.92 6.68 -3.28
N GLU A 41 -5.36 6.20 -2.12
CA GLU A 41 -6.17 6.97 -1.18
C GLU A 41 -5.39 8.17 -0.63
N ILE A 42 -4.11 7.99 -0.33
CA ILE A 42 -3.24 9.09 0.13
C ILE A 42 -3.03 10.11 -0.99
N PHE A 43 -2.75 9.66 -2.22
CA PHE A 43 -2.50 10.56 -3.34
C PHE A 43 -3.75 11.39 -3.65
N GLU A 44 -4.90 10.75 -3.83
CA GLU A 44 -6.12 11.43 -4.27
C GLU A 44 -6.56 12.53 -3.29
N ARG A 45 -6.55 12.24 -1.98
CA ARG A 45 -6.99 13.21 -0.96
C ARG A 45 -6.06 14.41 -0.78
N ASN A 46 -4.75 14.23 -0.97
CA ASN A 46 -3.76 15.27 -0.65
C ASN A 46 -3.36 16.11 -1.86
N VAL A 47 -3.17 15.47 -3.01
CA VAL A 47 -2.63 16.12 -4.22
C VAL A 47 -3.41 15.82 -5.49
N GLY A 48 -4.20 14.75 -5.50
CA GLY A 48 -4.95 14.29 -6.65
C GLY A 48 -6.29 14.97 -6.83
N SER A 49 -7.23 14.23 -7.41
CA SER A 49 -8.54 14.73 -7.86
C SER A 49 -9.44 15.23 -6.73
N GLU A 50 -9.23 14.79 -5.50
CA GLU A 50 -10.01 15.23 -4.33
C GLU A 50 -9.38 16.48 -3.68
N SER A 51 -8.10 16.76 -3.92
CA SER A 51 -7.43 17.95 -3.39
C SER A 51 -7.66 19.21 -4.24
N PRO A 52 -7.37 20.43 -3.73
CA PRO A 52 -7.36 21.64 -4.55
C PRO A 52 -6.29 21.65 -5.66
N LEU A 53 -5.25 20.84 -5.55
CA LEU A 53 -4.12 20.82 -6.50
C LEU A 53 -4.47 20.13 -7.83
N LYS A 54 -5.39 19.16 -7.81
CA LYS A 54 -5.88 18.42 -8.98
C LYS A 54 -4.75 17.83 -9.85
N ILE A 55 -3.67 17.36 -9.21
CA ILE A 55 -2.52 16.77 -9.93
C ILE A 55 -2.93 15.41 -10.49
N LYS A 56 -2.71 15.22 -11.79
CA LYS A 56 -2.88 13.90 -12.42
C LYS A 56 -1.75 12.96 -12.01
N ARG A 57 -2.04 11.66 -11.89
CA ARG A 57 -1.06 10.65 -11.44
C ARG A 57 0.23 10.65 -12.26
N GLY A 58 0.14 10.64 -13.59
CA GLY A 58 1.33 10.65 -14.45
C GLY A 58 2.36 9.59 -14.04
N GLN A 59 3.61 10.01 -13.82
CA GLN A 59 4.68 9.12 -13.34
C GLN A 59 4.35 8.48 -11.97
N ASN A 60 3.56 9.13 -11.12
CA ASN A 60 3.14 8.60 -9.82
C ASN A 60 2.05 7.52 -9.93
N ASN A 61 1.70 7.05 -11.13
CA ASN A 61 0.84 5.88 -11.28
C ASN A 61 1.59 4.58 -10.97
N LEU A 62 0.84 3.49 -10.78
CA LEU A 62 1.44 2.16 -10.66
C LEU A 62 2.20 1.80 -11.94
N TRP A 63 3.29 1.04 -11.79
CA TRP A 63 4.13 0.61 -12.89
C TRP A 63 3.37 -0.13 -14.00
N ASN A 64 2.37 -0.94 -13.64
CA ASN A 64 1.52 -1.68 -14.57
C ASN A 64 0.40 -0.83 -15.19
N ASN A 65 0.30 0.44 -14.78
CA ASN A 65 -0.65 1.43 -15.29
C ASN A 65 0.09 2.65 -15.90
N GLY A 66 1.30 2.44 -16.41
CA GLY A 66 2.07 3.46 -17.12
C GLY A 66 2.80 4.49 -16.25
N GLY A 67 2.91 4.24 -14.94
CA GLY A 67 3.76 5.04 -14.04
C GLY A 67 5.05 4.32 -13.65
N ILE A 68 5.69 4.79 -12.60
CA ILE A 68 6.96 4.24 -12.09
C ILE A 68 6.88 3.74 -10.64
N GLN A 69 5.70 3.81 -10.02
CA GLN A 69 5.51 3.32 -8.66
C GLN A 69 5.43 1.78 -8.66
N TYR A 70 6.51 1.14 -8.23
CA TYR A 70 6.65 -0.30 -8.07
C TYR A 70 6.99 -0.63 -6.62
N ALA A 71 6.13 -1.39 -5.95
CA ALA A 71 6.43 -1.93 -4.63
C ALA A 71 7.16 -3.28 -4.79
N PRO A 72 8.35 -3.47 -4.17
CA PRO A 72 8.96 -4.78 -4.08
C PRO A 72 8.00 -5.80 -3.44
N PRO A 73 8.05 -7.08 -3.87
CA PRO A 73 7.18 -8.10 -3.30
C PRO A 73 7.49 -8.33 -1.82
N VAL A 74 6.44 -8.38 -0.99
CA VAL A 74 6.51 -8.83 0.40
C VAL A 74 6.26 -10.34 0.39
N ARG A 75 7.34 -11.12 0.42
CA ARG A 75 7.37 -12.57 0.37
C ARG A 75 8.40 -13.11 1.34
#